data_AF-A0A7C6D774-F1
#
_entry.id   AF-A0A7C6D774-F1
#
_cell.length_a   1.000
_cell.length_b   1.000
_cell.length_c   1.000
_cell.angle_alpha   90.00
_cell.angle_beta   90.00
_cell.angle_gamma   90.00
#
_symmetry.space_group_name_H-M   'P 1'
#
loop_
_entity.id
_entity.type
_entity.pdbx_description
1 polymer ?
#
loop_
_entity_poly.entity_id
_entity_poly.type
_entity_poly.pdbx_seq_one_letter_code
_entity_poly.pdbx_strand_id
1 'polypeptide(L)'
;MYLAESAAALDCISIAGTARATQLHFFVAACDYTLIAEEIFVISAYLTQDPTQLGMVRGGDISKVIACLLIAVGAISATLGQDIIGSIISK
;
A
#
# COMPACT_ATOMS: atom_id res chain seq x y z
N MET A 1 13.08 21.09 -2.76
CA MET A 1 14.40 20.95 -3.39
C MET A 1 15.51 21.36 -2.45
N TYR A 2 15.43 22.53 -1.78
CA TYR A 2 16.44 22.93 -0.78
C TYR A 2 16.74 21.85 0.27
N LEU A 3 15.71 21.19 0.81
CA LEU A 3 15.89 20.08 1.78
C LEU A 3 16.60 18.85 1.18
N ALA A 4 16.29 18.50 -0.07
CA ALA A 4 16.93 17.38 -0.75
C ALA A 4 18.38 17.69 -1.14
N GLU A 5 18.64 18.91 -1.61
CA GLU A 5 19.98 19.40 -1.91
C GLU A 5 20.84 19.51 -0.65
N SER A 6 20.27 19.98 0.46
CA SER A 6 20.95 20.02 1.76
C SER A 6 21.24 18.61 2.30
N ALA A 7 20.31 17.66 2.10
CA ALA A 7 20.53 16.26 2.47
C ALA A 7 21.68 15.65 1.66
N ALA A 8 21.69 15.85 0.34
CA ALA A 8 22.77 15.39 -0.52
C ALA A 8 24.13 16.02 -0.18
N ALA A 9 24.15 17.31 0.16
CA ALA A 9 25.37 18.00 0.59
C ALA A 9 25.94 17.48 1.93
N LEU A 10 25.10 16.84 2.74
CA LEU A 10 25.46 16.23 4.03
C LEU A 10 25.58 14.70 3.95
N ASP A 11 25.62 14.12 2.75
CA ASP A 11 25.61 12.66 2.51
C ASP A 11 24.48 11.93 3.27
N CYS A 12 23.32 12.58 3.40
CA CYS A 12 22.13 12.05 4.06
C CYS A 12 21.10 11.53 3.05
N ILE A 13 20.38 10.47 3.43
CA ILE A 13 19.26 9.94 2.65
C ILE A 13 18.05 10.85 2.79
N SER A 14 17.43 11.18 1.66
CA SER A 14 16.22 11.99 1.58
C SER A 14 14.98 11.11 1.37
N ILE A 15 14.07 11.12 2.35
CA ILE A 15 12.80 10.39 2.30
C ILE A 15 11.66 11.41 2.29
N ALA A 16 10.79 11.34 1.29
CA ALA A 16 9.64 12.24 1.15
C ALA A 16 8.42 11.51 0.62
N GLY A 17 7.23 12.11 0.71
CA GLY A 17 6.00 11.53 0.20
C GLY A 17 4.97 12.59 -0.13
N THR A 18 4.07 12.29 -1.08
CA THR A 18 2.95 13.18 -1.41
C THR A 18 1.69 12.38 -1.69
N ALA A 19 0.55 12.85 -1.16
CA ALA A 19 -0.76 12.30 -1.49
C ALA A 19 -1.24 12.72 -2.90
N ARG A 20 -0.55 13.67 -3.53
CA ARG A 20 -0.92 14.21 -4.85
C ARG A 20 -0.16 13.47 -5.95
N ALA A 21 -0.87 12.60 -6.67
CA ALA A 21 -0.31 11.78 -7.76
C ALA A 21 0.42 12.61 -8.84
N THR A 22 -0.06 13.82 -9.14
CA THR A 22 0.59 14.68 -10.15
C THR A 22 1.98 15.16 -9.74
N GLN A 23 2.23 15.32 -8.44
CA GLN A 23 3.54 15.74 -7.91
C GLN A 23 4.48 14.58 -7.63
N LEU A 24 4.00 13.35 -7.77
CA LEU A 24 4.78 12.17 -7.40
C LEU A 24 6.09 12.08 -8.20
N HIS A 25 6.03 12.32 -9.51
CA HIS A 25 7.20 12.34 -10.40
C HIS A 25 8.29 13.31 -9.94
N PHE A 26 7.91 14.46 -9.39
CA PHE A 26 8.86 15.45 -8.88
C PHE A 26 9.61 14.92 -7.66
N PHE A 27 8.90 14.28 -6.72
CA PHE A 27 9.54 13.70 -5.54
C PHE A 27 10.41 12.49 -5.90
N VAL A 28 9.97 11.67 -6.85
CA VAL A 28 10.77 10.53 -7.36
C VAL A 28 12.09 11.01 -7.98
N ALA A 29 12.08 12.15 -8.67
CA ALA A 29 13.32 12.70 -9.26
C ALA A 29 14.20 13.45 -8.26
N ALA A 30 13.63 13.97 -7.17
CA ALA A 30 14.32 14.85 -6.23
C ALA A 30 14.78 14.18 -4.94
N CYS A 31 14.25 13.00 -4.58
CA CYS A 31 14.53 12.31 -3.32
C CYS A 31 14.97 10.85 -3.56
N ASP A 32 15.75 10.30 -2.64
CA ASP A 32 16.25 8.92 -2.71
C ASP A 32 15.13 7.88 -2.52
N TYR A 33 14.16 8.18 -1.65
CA TYR A 33 12.96 7.36 -1.47
C TYR A 33 11.70 8.21 -1.44
N THR A 34 10.75 7.88 -2.31
CA THR A 34 9.44 8.52 -2.36
C THR A 34 8.35 7.56 -1.90
N LEU A 35 7.71 7.89 -0.78
CA LEU A 35 6.58 7.17 -0.22
C LEU A 35 5.37 7.31 -1.13
N ILE A 36 4.76 6.17 -1.47
CA ILE A 36 3.57 6.12 -2.31
C ILE A 36 2.39 5.49 -1.57
N ALA A 37 1.20 6.00 -1.88
CA ALA A 37 -0.08 5.44 -1.46
C ALA A 37 -0.10 5.04 0.03
N GLU A 38 -0.11 3.72 0.29
CA GLU A 38 -0.25 3.08 1.59
C GLU A 38 0.92 3.39 2.53
N GLU A 39 2.12 3.59 1.98
CA GLU A 39 3.35 3.79 2.75
C GLU A 39 3.32 5.09 3.55
N ILE A 40 2.67 6.14 3.01
CA ILE A 40 2.50 7.43 3.70
C ILE A 40 1.68 7.24 4.98
N PHE A 41 0.63 6.41 4.92
CA PHE A 41 -0.23 6.12 6.07
C PHE A 41 0.48 5.23 7.08
N VAL A 42 1.22 4.22 6.62
CA VAL A 42 2.02 3.33 7.47
C VAL A 42 3.05 4.15 8.26
N ILE A 43 3.78 5.04 7.59
CA ILE A 43 4.81 5.86 8.23
C ILE A 43 4.20 6.89 9.16
N SER A 44 3.09 7.54 8.78
CA SER A 44 2.36 8.45 9.67
C SER A 44 1.91 7.75 10.95
N ALA A 45 1.34 6.55 10.83
CA ALA A 45 0.92 5.73 11.96
C ALA A 45 2.13 5.31 12.82
N TYR A 46 3.25 4.95 12.18
CA TYR A 46 4.47 4.56 12.87
C TYR A 46 5.16 5.72 13.58
N LEU A 47 5.14 6.93 13.04
CA LEU A 47 5.71 8.11 13.70
C LEU A 47 4.83 8.61 14.84
N THR A 48 3.51 8.63 14.63
CA THR A 48 2.55 9.14 15.63
C THR A 48 2.28 8.13 16.74
N GLN A 49 2.51 6.83 16.49
CA GLN A 49 2.22 5.72 17.40
C GLN A 49 0.74 5.72 17.87
N ASP A 50 -0.17 6.24 17.05
CA ASP A 50 -1.61 6.24 17.34
C ASP A 50 -2.18 4.82 17.13
N PRO A 51 -2.75 4.19 18.17
CA PRO A 51 -3.33 2.85 18.06
C PRO A 51 -4.45 2.77 17.01
N THR A 52 -5.16 3.86 16.76
CA THR A 52 -6.25 3.90 15.77
C THR A 52 -5.70 3.79 14.35
N GLN A 53 -4.73 4.62 13.99
CA GLN A 53 -4.09 4.58 12.67
C GLN A 53 -3.35 3.26 12.44
N LEU A 54 -2.64 2.75 13.45
CA LEU A 54 -1.94 1.48 13.36
C LEU A 54 -2.91 0.31 13.15
N GLY A 55 -4.07 0.34 13.82
CA GLY A 55 -5.14 -0.64 13.64
C GLY A 55 -5.76 -0.59 12.24
N MET A 56 -5.98 0.61 11.69
CA MET A 56 -6.51 0.78 10.34
C MET A 56 -5.58 0.18 9.28
N VAL A 57 -4.28 0.45 9.37
CA VAL A 57 -3.27 -0.08 8.44
C VAL A 57 -3.25 -1.61 8.51
N ARG A 58 -3.12 -2.19 9.71
CA ARG A 58 -3.05 -3.65 9.88
C ARG A 58 -4.34 -4.36 9.45
N GLY A 59 -5.50 -3.82 9.81
CA GLY A 59 -6.80 -4.36 9.41
C GLY A 59 -6.99 -4.33 7.89
N GLY A 60 -6.54 -3.25 7.26
CA GLY A 60 -6.51 -3.12 5.80
C GLY A 60 -5.70 -4.23 5.14
N ASP A 61 -4.46 -4.44 5.59
CA ASP A 61 -3.57 -5.46 5.01
C ASP A 61 -4.12 -6.89 5.18
N ILE A 62 -4.64 -7.22 6.37
CA ILE A 62 -5.25 -8.53 6.63
C ILE A 62 -6.45 -8.76 5.70
N SER A 63 -7.31 -7.75 5.53
CA SER A 63 -8.48 -7.88 4.66
C SER A 63 -8.12 -8.11 3.20
N LYS A 64 -7.06 -7.47 2.69
CA LYS A 64 -6.54 -7.69 1.34
C LYS A 64 -6.01 -9.11 1.16
N VAL A 65 -5.27 -9.62 2.13
CA VAL A 65 -4.76 -11.01 2.10
C VAL A 65 -5.92 -12.01 2.05
N ILE A 66 -6.94 -11.83 2.90
CA ILE A 66 -8.14 -12.68 2.91
C ILE A 66 -8.87 -12.62 1.56
N ALA A 67 -9.05 -11.42 1.01
CA ALA A 67 -9.68 -11.24 -0.29
C ALA A 67 -8.90 -11.93 -1.42
N CYS A 68 -7.57 -11.77 -1.45
CA CYS A 68 -6.71 -12.46 -2.42
C CYS A 68 -6.81 -13.98 -2.31
N LEU A 69 -6.87 -14.54 -1.10
CA LEU A 69 -7.04 -15.99 -0.90
C LEU A 69 -8.39 -16.48 -1.41
N LEU A 70 -9.49 -15.76 -1.10
CA LEU A 70 -10.82 -16.11 -1.59
C LEU A 70 -10.90 -16.06 -3.13
N ILE A 71 -10.31 -15.03 -3.74
CA ILE A 71 -10.23 -14.89 -5.20
C ILE A 71 -9.42 -16.06 -5.79
N ALA A 72 -8.28 -16.40 -5.20
CA ALA A 72 -7.44 -17.51 -5.68
C ALA A 72 -8.18 -18.85 -5.61
N VAL A 73 -8.85 -19.16 -4.49
CA VAL A 73 -9.64 -20.39 -4.33
C VAL A 73 -10.80 -20.43 -5.32
N GLY A 74 -11.52 -19.32 -5.49
CA GLY A 74 -12.60 -19.20 -6.47
C GLY A 74 -12.11 -19.41 -7.90
N ALA A 75 -10.98 -18.80 -8.27
CA ALA A 75 -10.39 -18.94 -9.60
C ALA A 75 -9.94 -20.38 -9.90
N ILE A 76 -9.31 -21.06 -8.93
CA ILE A 76 -8.91 -22.47 -9.06
C ILE A 76 -10.13 -23.36 -9.23
N SER A 77 -11.16 -23.15 -8.39
CA SER A 77 -12.39 -23.95 -8.43
C SER A 77 -13.12 -23.81 -9.76
N ALA A 78 -13.22 -22.58 -10.28
CA ALA A 78 -13.78 -22.29 -11.60
C ALA A 78 -12.97 -22.93 -12.74
N THR A 79 -11.64 -22.93 -12.64
CA THR A 79 -10.75 -23.53 -13.66
C THR A 79 -10.89 -25.06 -13.71
N LEU A 80 -11.13 -25.70 -12.57
CA LEU A 80 -11.35 -27.16 -12.47
C LEU A 80 -12.78 -27.59 -12.87
N GLY A 81 -13.62 -26.67 -13.34
CA GLY A 81 -14.99 -26.96 -13.75
C GLY A 81 -15.93 -27.30 -12.59
N GLN A 82 -15.52 -27.02 -11.35
CA GLN A 82 -16.38 -27.09 -10.18
C GLN A 82 -17.11 -25.73 -10.08
N ASP A 83 -18.26 -25.61 -10.72
CA ASP A 83 -19.15 -24.44 -10.63
C ASP A 83 -19.83 -24.39 -9.26
N ILE A 84 -19.04 -24.29 -8.18
CA ILE A 84 -19.50 -24.10 -6.81
C ILE A 84 -20.42 -22.88 -6.72
N ILE A 85 -20.11 -21.82 -7.49
CA ILE A 85 -20.91 -20.60 -7.55
C ILE A 85 -22.26 -20.86 -8.24
N GLY A 86 -22.27 -21.60 -9.36
CA GLY A 86 -23.51 -21.97 -10.05
C GLY A 86 -24.41 -22.87 -9.20
N SER A 87 -23.82 -23.81 -8.46
CA SER A 87 -24.56 -24.70 -7.56
C SER A 87 -25.13 -24.00 -6.32
N ILE A 88 -24.55 -22.88 -5.88
CA ILE A 88 -25.05 -22.08 -4.75
C ILE A 88 -26.12 -21.08 -5.20
N ILE A 89 -25.98 -20.50 -6.41
CA ILE A 89 -26.95 -19.54 -6.98
C ILE A 89 -28.21 -20.22 -7.52
N SER A 90 -28.11 -21.47 -8.00
CA SER A 90 -29.25 -22.19 -8.57
C SER A 90 -30.19 -22.81 -7.52
N LYS A 91 -29.98 -22.55 -6.24
CA LYS A 91 -30.73 -23.14 -5.12
C LYS A 91 -31.38 -22.05 -4.28
#